data_AF-A0A4U3MCX6-F1
#
_entry.id   AF-A0A4U3MCX6-F1
#
_cell.length_a   1.000
_cell.length_b   1.000
_cell.length_c   1.000
_cell.angle_alpha   90.00
_cell.angle_beta   90.00
_cell.angle_gamma   90.00
#
_symmetry.space_group_name_H-M   'P 1'
#
loop_
_entity.id
_entity.type
_entity.pdbx_description
1 polymer ?
#
loop_
_entity_poly.entity_id
_entity_poly.type
_entity_poly.pdbx_seq_one_letter_code
_entity_poly.pdbx_strand_id
1 'polypeptide(L)' 'SNTHRADALQPWMEHYNTRRRHSALDGHPPISRLSPTS' A
#
# COMPACT_ATOMS: atom_id res chain seq x y z
N SER A 1 -17.47 -10.02 13.56
CA SER A 1 -17.87 -8.61 13.40
C SER A 1 -17.04 -7.97 12.30
N ASN A 2 -17.63 -7.08 11.49
CA ASN A 2 -16.87 -6.32 10.48
C ASN A 2 -15.87 -5.34 11.11
N THR A 3 -16.05 -4.97 12.39
CA THR A 3 -15.15 -4.09 13.14
C THR A 3 -13.71 -4.57 13.12
N HIS A 4 -13.47 -5.85 13.45
CA HIS A 4 -12.10 -6.41 13.48
C HIS A 4 -11.41 -6.36 12.10
N ARG A 5 -12.17 -6.50 11.00
CA ARG A 5 -11.61 -6.38 9.65
C ARG A 5 -11.25 -4.93 9.33
N ALA A 6 -12.07 -3.97 9.77
CA ALA A 6 -11.80 -2.55 9.59
C ALA A 6 -10.53 -2.15 10.36
N ASP A 7 -10.41 -2.59 11.60
CA ASP A 7 -9.24 -2.31 12.46
C ASP A 7 -7.95 -2.88 11.85
N ALA A 8 -8.01 -4.07 11.27
CA ALA A 8 -6.87 -4.69 10.60
C ALA A 8 -6.54 -4.09 9.22
N LEU A 9 -7.49 -3.40 8.58
CA LEU A 9 -7.33 -2.89 7.22
C LEU A 9 -6.38 -1.69 7.17
N GLN A 10 -6.47 -0.78 8.14
CA GLN A 10 -5.62 0.42 8.16
C GLN A 10 -4.11 0.09 8.14
N PRO A 11 -3.56 -0.72 9.07
CA PRO A 11 -2.14 -1.06 9.03
C PRO A 11 -1.76 -1.88 7.78
N TRP A 12 -2.69 -2.67 7.25
CA TRP A 12 -2.46 -3.39 5.99
C TRP A 12 -2.26 -2.42 4.82
N MET A 13 -3.09 -1.38 4.71
CA MET A 13 -3.06 -0.44 3.58
C MET A 13 -1.73 0.31 3.52
N GLU A 14 -1.24 0.75 4.67
CA GLU A 14 0.06 1.40 4.78
C GLU A 14 1.18 0.46 4.31
N HIS A 15 1.21 -0.77 4.81
CA HIS A 15 2.23 -1.75 4.41
C HIS A 15 2.19 -2.05 2.90
N TYR A 16 1.00 -2.28 2.34
CA TYR A 16 0.86 -2.62 0.93
C TYR A 16 1.30 -1.46 0.03
N ASN A 17 0.81 -0.24 0.30
CA ASN A 17 1.10 0.90 -0.56
C ASN A 17 2.55 1.35 -0.48
N THR A 18 3.18 1.24 0.71
CA THR A 18 4.50 1.87 0.96
C THR A 18 5.67 0.90 1.06
N ARG A 19 5.45 -0.39 1.33
CA ARG A 19 6.54 -1.35 1.60
C ARG A 19 6.53 -2.60 0.72
N ARG A 20 5.36 -3.08 0.30
CA ARG A 20 5.26 -4.33 -0.45
C ARG A 20 5.89 -4.18 -1.83
N ARG A 21 6.93 -4.97 -2.13
CA ARG A 21 7.56 -4.99 -3.45
C ARG A 21 6.60 -5.51 -4.52
N HIS A 22 6.61 -4.87 -5.69
CA HIS A 22 5.76 -5.24 -6.81
C HIS A 22 6.62 -5.55 -8.04
N SER A 23 6.51 -6.75 -8.62
CA SER A 23 7.36 -7.20 -9.74
C SER A 23 7.19 -6.32 -11.00
N ALA A 24 5.96 -5.89 -11.28
CA ALA A 24 5.65 -4.95 -12.37
C ALA A 24 6.22 -3.53 -12.16
N LEU A 25 6.80 -3.24 -11.00
CA LEU A 25 7.47 -1.97 -10.69
C LEU A 25 8.96 -2.21 -10.35
N ASP A 26 9.58 -3.24 -10.94
CA ASP A 26 10.98 -3.62 -10.66
C ASP A 26 11.27 -3.84 -9.16
N GLY A 27 10.27 -4.31 -8.42
CA GLY A 27 10.36 -4.53 -6.98
C GLY A 27 10.15 -3.28 -6.12
N HIS A 28 9.78 -2.14 -6.71
CA HIS A 28 9.35 -0.96 -5.97
C HIS A 28 7.92 -1.11 -5.42
N PRO A 29 7.57 -0.37 -4.35
CA PRO A 29 6.24 -0.38 -3.79
C PRO A 29 5.21 0.34 -4.69
N PRO A 30 3.90 0.04 -4.56
CA PRO A 30 2.84 0.66 -5.35
C PRO A 30 2.86 2.19 -5.39
N ILE A 31 3.21 2.85 -4.28
CA ILE A 31 3.26 4.32 -4.19
C ILE A 31 4.26 4.95 -5.17
N SER A 32 5.28 4.21 -5.63
CA SER A 32 6.26 4.68 -6.60
C SER A 32 5.67 5.03 -7.98
N ARG A 33 4.39 4.71 -8.23
CA ARG A 33 3.65 5.13 -9.45
C ARG A 33 3.23 6.59 -9.44
N LEU A 34 3.18 7.23 -8.27
CA LEU A 34 2.62 8.57 -8.14
C LEU A 34 3.64 9.61 -8.63
N SER A 35 3.21 10.46 -9.55
CA SER A 35 3.94 11.68 -9.91
C SER A 35 3.64 12.79 -8.90
N PRO A 36 4.61 13.64 -8.52
CA PRO A 36 4.34 14.83 -7.73
C PRO A 36 3.33 15.75 -8.44
N THR A 37 2.41 16.34 -7.68
CA THR A 37 1.51 17.40 -8.15
C THR A 37 2.09 18.76 -7.78
N SER A 38 2.04 19.73 -8.70
CA SER A 38 2.42 21.14 -8.46
C SER A 38 1.33 21.94 -7.77
#